data_AF-A0A842J509-F1
#
_entry.id   AF-A0A842J509-F1
#
_cell.length_a   1.000
_cell.length_b   1.000
_cell.length_c   1.000
_cell.angle_alpha   90.00
_cell.angle_beta   90.00
_cell.angle_gamma   90.00
#
_symmetry.space_group_name_H-M   'P 1'
#
loop_
_entity.id
_entity.type
_entity.pdbx_description
1 polymer ?
#
loop_
_entity_poly.entity_id
_entity_poly.type
_entity_poly.pdbx_seq_one_letter_code
_entity_poly.pdbx_strand_id
1 'polypeptide(L)'
;MKKLIFTIFLACLALSSAQAGKSHGDGAQAVSKGQWATAVQLFTKGCYSENDTASCKDLGEIYEYGRGGATDQRVKKDAALSKQAYERCCEKSKGLRKDCCKKVGK
;
A
#
# COMPACT_ATOMS: atom_id res chain seq x y z
N MET A 1 -39.60 -31.71 18.54
CA MET A 1 -38.67 -31.87 17.40
C MET A 1 -37.96 -30.54 17.18
N LYS A 2 -36.76 -30.42 17.72
CA LYS A 2 -36.02 -29.17 17.94
C LYS A 2 -34.63 -29.31 17.32
N LYS A 3 -34.57 -29.52 16.01
CA LYS A 3 -33.32 -29.73 15.24
C LYS A 3 -33.54 -29.39 13.76
N LEU A 4 -33.99 -28.17 13.44
CA LEU A 4 -34.12 -27.73 12.05
C LEU A 4 -33.97 -26.20 11.88
N ILE A 5 -33.41 -25.51 12.88
CA ILE A 5 -33.20 -24.04 12.86
C ILE A 5 -31.71 -23.67 12.92
N PHE A 6 -30.80 -24.63 13.11
CA PHE A 6 -29.36 -24.35 13.33
C PHE A 6 -28.45 -24.58 12.12
N THR A 7 -28.98 -24.87 10.93
CA THR A 7 -28.15 -25.18 9.74
C THR A 7 -28.26 -24.16 8.62
N ILE A 8 -28.96 -23.04 8.83
CA ILE A 8 -29.11 -21.95 7.85
C ILE A 8 -28.79 -20.61 8.52
N PHE A 9 -27.75 -20.55 9.35
CA PHE A 9 -26.97 -19.31 9.44
C PHE A 9 -25.90 -19.42 8.36
N LEU A 10 -26.37 -19.08 7.17
CA LEU A 10 -25.64 -18.52 6.04
C LEU A 10 -24.12 -18.63 6.19
N ALA A 11 -23.58 -19.53 5.37
CA ALA A 11 -22.24 -19.49 4.81
C ALA A 11 -21.96 -18.14 4.13
N CYS A 12 -21.89 -17.08 4.95
CA CYS A 12 -21.56 -15.74 4.56
C CYS A 12 -20.18 -15.44 5.10
N LEU A 13 -19.31 -15.08 4.17
CA LEU A 13 -17.99 -14.48 4.40
C LEU A 13 -16.86 -15.46 4.72
N ALA A 14 -16.77 -16.56 3.95
CA ALA A 14 -15.48 -16.85 3.33
C ALA A 14 -15.19 -15.79 2.24
N LEU A 15 -15.22 -14.50 2.61
CA LEU A 15 -14.50 -13.50 1.85
C LEU A 15 -13.05 -13.81 2.18
N SER A 16 -12.44 -14.65 1.34
CA SER A 16 -11.04 -14.52 1.03
C SER A 16 -10.83 -13.13 0.45
N SER A 17 -10.96 -12.08 1.27
CA SER A 17 -10.40 -10.80 0.92
C SER A 17 -8.92 -11.10 0.84
N ALA A 18 -8.42 -11.22 -0.38
CA ALA A 18 -7.02 -11.02 -0.67
C ALA A 18 -6.65 -9.75 0.07
N GLN A 19 -6.03 -9.90 1.24
CA GLN A 19 -5.73 -8.80 2.13
C GLN A 19 -4.58 -8.07 1.43
N ALA A 20 -4.91 -7.14 0.53
CA ALA A 20 -4.07 -5.97 0.38
C ALA A 20 -3.81 -5.50 1.82
N GLY A 21 -2.53 -5.40 2.20
CA GLY A 21 -2.12 -5.17 3.57
C GLY A 21 -2.97 -4.04 4.16
N LYS A 22 -3.49 -4.20 5.38
CA LYS A 22 -4.39 -3.21 6.00
C LYS A 22 -3.82 -1.79 5.84
N SER A 23 -2.50 -1.67 5.96
CA SER A 23 -1.78 -0.41 5.82
C SER A 23 -1.87 0.21 4.42
N HIS A 24 -1.99 -0.58 3.34
CA HIS A 24 -2.21 -0.06 1.99
C HIS A 24 -3.57 0.61 1.84
N GLY A 25 -4.63 -0.06 2.31
CA GLY A 25 -5.99 0.48 2.27
C GLY A 25 -6.10 1.78 3.07
N ASP A 26 -5.57 1.76 4.29
CA ASP A 26 -5.52 2.95 5.15
C ASP A 26 -4.70 4.07 4.48
N GLY A 27 -3.57 3.73 3.84
CA GLY A 27 -2.71 4.67 3.11
C GLY A 27 -3.42 5.32 1.93
N ALA A 28 -4.13 4.54 1.12
CA ALA A 28 -4.94 5.03 0.01
C ALA A 28 -6.08 5.95 0.49
N GLN A 29 -6.69 5.63 1.65
CA GLN A 29 -7.68 6.50 2.27
C GLN A 29 -7.07 7.82 2.78
N ALA A 30 -5.85 7.80 3.32
CA ALA A 30 -5.15 9.03 3.69
C ALA A 30 -4.84 9.89 2.45
N VAL A 31 -4.43 9.27 1.34
CA VAL A 31 -4.25 9.95 0.05
C VAL A 31 -5.54 10.63 -0.42
N SER A 32 -6.68 9.95 -0.35
CA SER A 32 -7.97 10.54 -0.79
C SER A 32 -8.40 11.74 0.06
N LYS A 33 -7.89 11.86 1.29
CA LYS A 33 -8.11 13.00 2.19
C LYS A 33 -7.03 14.09 2.09
N GLY A 34 -6.03 13.91 1.22
CA GLY A 34 -4.89 14.81 1.11
C GLY A 34 -3.91 14.73 2.29
N GLN A 35 -3.99 13.68 3.12
CA GLN A 35 -3.16 13.48 4.31
C GLN A 35 -1.85 12.76 3.93
N TRP A 36 -1.00 13.41 3.15
CA TRP A 36 0.15 12.76 2.53
C TRP A 36 1.24 12.34 3.52
N ALA A 37 1.46 13.09 4.61
CA ALA A 37 2.40 12.66 5.64
C ALA A 37 1.90 11.38 6.35
N THR A 38 0.60 11.29 6.61
CA THR A 38 -0.04 10.06 7.13
C THR A 38 0.05 8.92 6.12
N ALA A 39 -0.21 9.17 4.83
CA ALA A 39 -0.08 8.16 3.78
C ALA A 39 1.33 7.58 3.71
N VAL A 40 2.38 8.41 3.83
CA VAL A 40 3.77 7.95 3.91
C VAL A 40 3.99 6.98 5.06
N GLN A 41 3.47 7.27 6.25
CA GLN A 41 3.62 6.38 7.41
C GLN A 41 2.96 5.01 7.16
N LEU A 42 1.75 5.03 6.60
CA LEU A 42 0.98 3.82 6.32
C LEU A 42 1.61 3.00 5.19
N PHE A 43 2.00 3.62 4.09
CA PHE A 43 2.68 2.93 3.00
C PHE A 43 4.08 2.45 3.40
N THR A 44 4.79 3.15 4.29
CA THR A 44 6.05 2.66 4.86
C THR A 44 5.82 1.37 5.63
N LYS A 45 4.81 1.34 6.50
CA LYS A 45 4.44 0.12 7.23
C LYS A 45 4.03 -1.01 6.29
N GLY A 46 3.18 -0.71 5.30
CA GLY A 46 2.77 -1.68 4.28
C GLY A 46 3.96 -2.27 3.53
N CYS A 47 4.87 -1.41 3.07
CA CYS A 47 6.04 -1.81 2.28
C CYS A 47 7.07 -2.61 3.09
N TYR A 48 7.48 -2.11 4.26
CA TYR A 48 8.62 -2.64 4.99
C TYR A 48 8.25 -3.68 6.04
N SER A 49 7.06 -3.58 6.64
CA SER A 49 6.59 -4.51 7.68
C SER A 49 5.65 -5.58 7.12
N GLU A 50 4.73 -5.20 6.24
CA GLU A 50 3.72 -6.13 5.69
C GLU A 50 4.15 -6.76 4.35
N ASN A 51 5.29 -6.33 3.79
CA ASN A 51 5.82 -6.75 2.49
C ASN A 51 4.84 -6.51 1.32
N ASP A 52 3.96 -5.53 1.44
CA ASP A 52 3.04 -5.18 0.37
C ASP A 52 3.74 -4.36 -0.71
N THR A 53 3.87 -4.96 -1.89
CA THR A 53 4.51 -4.32 -3.05
C THR A 53 3.71 -3.16 -3.64
N ALA A 54 2.41 -3.09 -3.39
CA ALA A 54 1.60 -1.93 -3.80
C ALA A 54 1.95 -0.71 -2.92
N SER A 55 2.02 -0.89 -1.60
CA SER A 55 2.49 0.13 -0.66
C SER A 55 3.90 0.64 -1.00
N CYS A 56 4.82 -0.25 -1.39
CA CYS A 56 6.16 0.17 -1.81
C CYS A 56 6.13 1.07 -3.06
N LYS A 57 5.29 0.74 -4.06
CA LYS A 57 5.15 1.56 -5.26
C LYS A 57 4.63 2.95 -4.91
N ASP A 58 3.55 3.02 -4.15
CA ASP A 58 2.88 4.31 -3.88
C ASP A 58 3.73 5.19 -2.97
N LEU A 59 4.50 4.60 -2.05
CA LEU A 59 5.56 5.30 -1.32
C LEU A 59 6.62 5.88 -2.27
N GLY A 60 7.06 5.07 -3.24
CA GLY A 60 8.01 5.49 -4.28
C GLY A 60 7.51 6.68 -5.10
N GLU A 61 6.23 6.64 -5.52
CA GLU A 61 5.59 7.73 -6.28
C GLU A 61 5.43 9.01 -5.45
N ILE A 62 5.05 8.90 -4.18
CA ILE A 62 4.93 10.06 -3.30
C ILE A 62 6.28 10.79 -3.20
N TYR A 63 7.37 10.06 -2.98
CA TYR A 63 8.70 10.67 -2.93
C TYR A 63 9.23 11.08 -4.31
N GLU A 64 8.84 10.43 -5.40
CA GLU A 64 9.29 10.78 -6.75
C GLU A 64 8.83 12.18 -7.16
N TYR A 65 7.57 12.48 -6.88
CA TYR A 65 6.93 13.70 -7.33
C TYR A 65 6.82 14.77 -6.23
N GLY A 66 6.89 14.36 -4.95
CA GLY A 66 6.39 15.18 -3.86
C GLY A 66 4.86 15.32 -3.93
N ARG A 67 4.24 15.50 -2.76
CA ARG A 67 2.78 15.60 -2.63
C ARG A 67 2.38 16.57 -1.52
N GLY A 68 1.12 17.00 -1.54
CA GLY A 68 0.56 17.86 -0.48
C GLY A 68 0.85 19.36 -0.60
N GLY A 69 1.52 19.83 -1.66
CA GLY A 69 1.68 21.26 -1.91
C GLY A 69 2.31 22.02 -0.73
N ALA A 70 1.82 23.22 -0.42
CA ALA A 70 2.25 24.03 0.73
C ALA A 70 1.36 23.83 1.97
N THR A 71 1.01 22.58 2.29
CA THR A 71 0.25 22.22 3.50
C THR A 71 1.16 21.63 4.57
N ASP A 72 0.64 21.47 5.79
CA ASP A 72 1.26 20.72 6.88
C ASP A 72 1.51 19.25 6.51
N GLN A 73 0.67 18.69 5.63
CA GLN A 73 0.78 17.33 5.11
C GLN A 73 1.79 17.21 3.96
N ARG A 74 2.55 18.26 3.63
CA ARG A 74 3.52 18.24 2.53
C ARG A 74 4.56 17.13 2.70
N VAL A 75 4.75 16.36 1.63
CA VAL A 75 5.89 15.46 1.47
C VAL A 75 6.77 16.00 0.34
N LYS A 76 8.02 16.30 0.67
CA LYS A 76 8.98 16.77 -0.33
C LYS A 76 9.38 15.62 -1.24
N LYS A 77 9.68 15.97 -2.50
CA LYS A 77 10.36 15.06 -3.40
C LYS A 77 11.69 14.61 -2.77
N ASP A 78 11.96 13.32 -2.81
CA ASP A 78 13.20 12.71 -2.36
C ASP A 78 13.56 11.54 -3.29
N ALA A 79 14.55 11.76 -4.14
CA ALA A 79 14.94 10.76 -5.13
C ALA A 79 15.55 9.50 -4.50
N ALA A 80 16.21 9.62 -3.35
CA ALA A 80 16.83 8.49 -2.68
C ALA A 80 15.77 7.58 -2.05
N LEU A 81 14.83 8.17 -1.29
CA LEU A 81 13.71 7.42 -0.70
C LEU A 81 12.79 6.83 -1.77
N SER A 82 12.55 7.57 -2.85
CA SER A 82 11.80 7.07 -4.00
C SER A 82 12.45 5.82 -4.61
N LYS A 83 13.75 5.88 -4.93
CA LYS A 83 14.50 4.74 -5.47
C LYS A 83 14.47 3.55 -4.51
N GLN A 84 14.68 3.76 -3.22
CA GLN A 84 14.63 2.69 -2.21
C GLN A 84 13.28 1.96 -2.18
N ALA A 85 12.18 2.71 -2.21
CA ALA A 85 10.84 2.14 -2.20
C ALA A 85 10.54 1.34 -3.50
N TYR A 86 10.92 1.89 -4.67
CA TYR A 86 10.78 1.17 -5.94
C TYR A 86 11.67 -0.08 -6.03
N GLU A 87 12.90 -0.01 -5.52
CA GLU A 87 13.83 -1.14 -5.46
C GLU A 87 13.23 -2.26 -4.63
N ARG A 88 12.69 -1.91 -3.44
CA ARG A 88 11.99 -2.85 -2.58
C ARG A 88 10.78 -3.48 -3.25
N CYS A 89 9.97 -2.70 -3.96
CA CYS A 89 8.83 -3.20 -4.74
C CYS A 89 9.27 -4.23 -5.80
N CYS A 90 10.33 -3.91 -6.56
CA CYS A 90 10.86 -4.81 -7.59
C CYS A 90 11.42 -6.11 -6.98
N GLU A 91 12.22 -6.01 -5.92
CA GLU A 91 12.82 -7.16 -5.25
C GLU A 91 11.77 -8.09 -4.64
N LYS A 92 10.79 -7.52 -3.91
CA LYS A 92 9.76 -8.31 -3.23
C LYS A 92 8.80 -8.98 -4.19
N SER A 93 8.56 -8.36 -5.34
CA SER A 93 7.81 -8.99 -6.42
C SER A 93 8.65 -9.95 -7.27
N LYS A 94 9.93 -10.16 -6.95
CA LYS A 94 10.86 -10.98 -7.75
C LYS A 94 10.90 -10.57 -9.23
N GLY A 95 10.83 -9.26 -9.50
CA GLY A 95 10.84 -8.73 -10.85
C GLY A 95 9.48 -8.70 -11.57
N LEU A 96 8.41 -9.22 -10.94
CA LEU A 96 7.09 -9.27 -11.58
C LEU A 96 6.44 -7.87 -11.70
N ARG A 97 6.75 -6.94 -10.79
CA ARG A 97 6.26 -5.55 -10.84
C ARG A 97 7.16 -4.71 -11.76
N LYS A 98 6.99 -4.91 -13.07
CA LYS A 98 7.79 -4.21 -14.11
C LYS A 98 7.71 -2.69 -14.01
N ASP A 99 6.58 -2.16 -13.56
CA ASP A 99 6.39 -0.73 -13.30
C ASP A 99 7.33 -0.21 -12.20
N CYS A 100 7.60 -1.00 -11.16
CA CYS A 100 8.61 -0.69 -10.16
C CYS A 100 10.04 -0.93 -10.67
N CYS A 101 10.30 -2.06 -11.34
CA CYS A 101 11.65 -2.42 -11.80
C CYS A 101 12.22 -1.41 -12.80
N LYS A 102 11.39 -0.90 -13.71
CA LYS A 102 11.78 0.17 -14.65
C LYS A 102 12.26 1.44 -13.95
N LYS A 103 11.70 1.79 -12.79
CA LYS A 103 12.11 2.98 -11.99
C LYS A 103 13.50 2.83 -11.40
N VAL A 104 14.03 1.61 -11.35
CA VAL A 104 15.38 1.30 -10.83
C VAL A 104 16.30 0.66 -11.87
N GLY A 105 15.92 0.70 -13.16
CA GLY A 105 16.73 0.21 -14.26
C GLY A 105 16.86 -1.31 -14.36
N LYS A 106 15.87 -2.06 -13.86
CA LYS A 106 15.79 -3.52 -13.90
C LYS A 106 14.70 -4.01 -14.85
#